data_AF-A0A971SPJ6-F1
#
_entry.id   AF-A0A971SPJ6-F1
#
_cell.length_a   1.000
_cell.length_b   1.000
_cell.length_c   1.000
_cell.angle_alpha   90.00
_cell.angle_beta   90.00
_cell.angle_gamma   90.00
#
_symmetry.space_group_name_H-M   'P 1'
#
loop_
_entity.id
_entity.type
_entity.pdbx_description
1 polymer ?
#
loop_
_entity_poly.entity_id
_entity_poly.type
_entity_poly.pdbx_seq_one_letter_code
_entity_poly.pdbx_strand_id
1 'polypeptide(L)' 'MTVRDVTDHRFREGDLVKVASLNDKLMFCIIGFKTTAKGDKIAILKGLYNQDLIIEKPITDLTNLLIRGQL' A
#
# COMPACT_ATOMS: atom_id res chain seq x y z
N MET A 1 -16.15 19.66 -13.73
CA MET A 1 -15.46 18.37 -13.44
C MET A 1 -14.37 18.67 -12.42
N THR A 2 -14.60 18.39 -11.14
CA THR A 2 -13.63 18.66 -10.07
C THR A 2 -12.55 17.60 -10.08
N VAL A 3 -11.39 17.92 -10.64
CA VAL A 3 -10.17 17.13 -10.47
C VAL A 3 -9.72 17.37 -9.02
N ARG A 4 -10.02 16.42 -8.14
CA ARG A 4 -9.51 16.43 -6.76
C ARG A 4 -8.03 16.06 -6.80
N ASP A 5 -7.21 16.98 -6.32
CA ASP A 5 -5.78 16.77 -6.10
C ASP A 5 -5.62 15.63 -5.07
N VAL A 6 -5.13 14.46 -5.53
CA VAL A 6 -4.96 13.25 -4.70
C VAL A 6 -3.54 13.23 -4.11
N THR A 7 -3.12 14.34 -3.53
CA THR A 7 -1.77 14.50 -2.99
C THR A 7 -1.61 14.00 -1.57
N ASP A 8 -2.70 13.78 -0.80
CA ASP A 8 -2.56 13.46 0.63
C ASP A 8 -2.89 12.01 1.03
N HIS A 9 -3.60 11.25 0.19
CA HIS A 9 -4.06 9.89 0.52
C HIS A 9 -3.83 8.89 -0.64
N ARG A 10 -2.57 8.70 -1.06
CA ARG A 10 -2.20 7.76 -2.15
C ARG A 10 -2.56 6.30 -1.88
N PHE A 11 -2.78 5.95 -0.62
CA PHE A 11 -3.01 4.58 -0.17
C PHE A 11 -4.14 4.55 0.85
N ARG A 12 -5.02 3.57 0.73
CA ARG A 12 -6.11 3.28 1.66
C ARG A 12 -6.06 1.82 2.09
N GLU A 13 -6.65 1.51 3.23
CA GLU A 13 -6.88 0.12 3.63
C GLU A 13 -7.74 -0.57 2.56
N GLY A 14 -7.36 -1.79 2.17
CA GLY A 14 -7.95 -2.53 1.06
C GLY A 14 -7.27 -2.31 -0.29
N ASP A 15 -6.37 -1.32 -0.43
CA ASP A 15 -5.63 -1.14 -1.68
C ASP A 15 -4.62 -2.28 -1.90
N LEU A 16 -4.57 -2.76 -3.13
CA LEU A 16 -3.56 -3.70 -3.59
C LEU A 16 -2.29 -2.93 -3.99
N VAL A 17 -1.18 -3.32 -3.38
CA VAL A 17 0.11 -2.67 -3.57
C VAL A 17 1.21 -3.70 -3.81
N LYS A 18 2.25 -3.27 -4.52
CA LYS A 18 3.56 -3.91 -4.52
C LYS A 18 4.53 -3.11 -3.67
N VAL A 19 5.53 -3.79 -3.15
CA VAL A 19 6.65 -3.14 -2.49
C VAL A 19 7.80 -3.10 -3.48
N ALA A 20 8.32 -1.91 -3.79
CA ALA A 20 9.37 -1.74 -4.79
C ALA A 20 10.66 -2.51 -4.43
N SER A 21 10.95 -2.62 -3.13
CA SER A 21 12.07 -3.40 -2.60
C SER A 21 11.86 -4.92 -2.59
N LEU A 22 10.65 -5.42 -2.89
CA LEU A 22 10.37 -6.86 -2.96
C LEU A 22 10.09 -7.31 -4.41
N ASN A 23 10.22 -8.61 -4.63
CA ASN A 23 10.00 -9.23 -5.93
C ASN A 23 8.61 -8.89 -6.49
N ASP A 24 8.54 -8.55 -7.79
CA ASP A 24 7.34 -8.09 -8.51
C ASP A 24 6.17 -9.10 -8.53
N LYS A 25 6.46 -10.36 -8.17
CA LYS A 25 5.46 -11.42 -8.05
C LYS A 25 4.68 -11.39 -6.73
N LEU A 26 5.16 -10.65 -5.74
CA LEU A 26 4.50 -10.54 -4.44
C LEU A 26 3.52 -9.38 -4.45
N MET A 27 2.25 -9.73 -4.25
CA MET A 27 1.16 -8.77 -4.13
C MET A 27 0.74 -8.68 -2.68
N PHE A 28 0.52 -7.46 -2.24
CA PHE A 28 0.12 -7.18 -0.88
C PHE A 28 -1.18 -6.37 -0.88
N CYS A 29 -1.97 -6.53 0.17
CA CYS A 29 -3.08 -5.66 0.47
C CYS A 29 -2.77 -4.85 1.72
N ILE A 30 -3.07 -3.55 1.71
CA ILE A 30 -2.94 -2.72 2.89
C ILE A 30 -4.04 -3.08 3.89
N ILE A 31 -3.65 -3.50 5.08
CA ILE A 31 -4.58 -3.83 6.16
C ILE A 31 -4.59 -2.79 7.28
N GLY A 32 -3.67 -1.83 7.25
CA GLY A 32 -3.63 -0.75 8.24
C GLY A 32 -2.47 0.20 8.02
N PHE A 33 -2.46 1.28 8.80
CA PHE A 33 -1.35 2.23 8.86
C PHE A 33 -0.93 2.44 10.31
N LYS A 34 0.37 2.66 10.50
CA LYS A 34 1.00 2.95 11.78
C LYS A 34 1.85 4.20 11.62
N THR A 35 1.78 5.09 12.59
CA THR A 35 2.63 6.28 12.61
C THR A 35 3.74 6.07 13.64
N THR A 36 4.99 6.21 13.20
CA THR A 36 6.15 6.17 14.11
C THR A 36 6.23 7.47 14.92
N ALA A 37 6.88 7.43 16.09
CA ALA A 37 7.08 8.60 16.96
C ALA A 37 7.75 9.82 16.27
N LYS A 38 8.44 9.59 15.13
CA LYS A 38 9.05 10.61 14.27
C LYS A 38 8.10 11.23 13.25
N GLY A 39 6.85 10.76 13.17
CA GLY A 39 5.85 11.20 12.20
C GLY A 39 5.80 10.37 10.91
N ASP A 40 6.67 9.38 10.74
CA ASP A 40 6.69 8.53 9.54
C ASP A 40 5.47 7.61 9.48
N LYS A 41 4.76 7.61 8.35
CA LYS A 41 3.64 6.71 8.06
C LYS A 41 4.17 5.38 7.50
N ILE A 42 3.91 4.30 8.21
CA ILE A 42 4.22 2.92 7.86
C ILE A 42 2.90 2.24 7.50
N ALA A 43 2.84 1.56 6.35
CA ALA A 43 1.71 0.71 6.01
C ALA A 43 1.96 -0.71 6.49
N ILE A 44 0.91 -1.33 7.02
CA ILE A 44 0.86 -2.74 7.37
C ILE A 44 0.26 -3.47 6.18
N LEU A 45 1.01 -4.42 5.64
CA LEU A 45 0.72 -5.14 4.42
C LEU A 45 0.49 -6.61 4.72
N LYS A 46 -0.56 -7.20 4.14
CA LYS A 46 -0.80 -8.64 4.15
C LYS A 46 -0.53 -9.23 2.78
N GLY A 47 0.24 -10.31 2.71
CA GLY A 47 0.48 -11.07 1.49
C GLY A 47 -0.82 -11.66 0.93
N LEU A 48 -0.98 -11.59 -0.39
CA LEU A 48 -2.07 -12.23 -1.12
C LEU A 48 -1.65 -13.58 -1.70
N TYR A 49 -2.62 -14.39 -2.14
CA TYR A 49 -2.40 -15.70 -2.75
C TYR A 49 -1.67 -16.72 -1.87
N ASN A 50 -2.26 -17.00 -0.70
CA ASN A 50 -1.79 -18.04 0.24
C ASN A 50 -0.41 -17.74 0.86
N GLN A 51 -0.10 -16.45 1.01
CA GLN A 51 1.09 -15.99 1.72
C GLN A 51 0.68 -15.52 3.11
N ASP A 52 0.98 -16.30 4.14
CA ASP A 52 0.79 -15.95 5.56
C ASP A 52 1.90 -14.99 6.06
N LEU A 53 2.13 -13.93 5.29
CA LEU A 53 3.14 -12.92 5.58
C LEU A 53 2.46 -11.59 5.87
N ILE A 54 2.78 -11.00 7.01
CA ILE A 54 2.42 -9.62 7.34
C ILE A 54 3.72 -8.83 7.46
N ILE A 55 3.87 -7.77 6.66
CA ILE A 55 5.07 -6.93 6.65
C ILE A 55 4.71 -5.46 6.87
N GLU A 56 5.63 -4.74 7.49
CA GLU A 56 5.54 -3.30 7.71
C GLU A 56 6.51 -2.60 6.77
N LYS A 57 6.00 -1.68 5.94
CA LYS A 57 6.81 -0.93 4.97
C LYS A 57 6.41 0.54 4.93
N PRO A 58 7.37 1.46 4.74
CA PRO A 58 7.05 2.87 4.61
C PRO A 58 6.21 3.10 3.35
N ILE A 59 5.27 4.04 3.41
CA ILE A 59 4.39 4.36 2.28
C ILE A 59 5.16 4.80 1.01
N THR A 60 6.41 5.23 1.17
CA THR A 60 7.32 5.61 0.08
C THR A 60 7.86 4.42 -0.72
N ASP A 61 7.86 3.22 -0.13
CA ASP A 61 8.31 1.97 -0.75
C ASP A 61 7.15 1.19 -1.41
N LEU A 62 5.94 1.78 -1.42
CA LEU A 62 4.73 1.17 -1.96
C LEU A 62 4.42 1.70 -3.36
N THR A 63 3.95 0.79 -4.22
CA THR A 63 3.43 1.09 -5.56
C THR A 63 2.00 0.58 -5.64
N ASN A 64 1.04 1.47 -5.89
CA ASN A 64 -0.36 1.09 -6.02
C ASN A 64 -0.60 0.34 -7.34
N LEU A 65 -1.20 -0.85 -7.26
CA LEU A 65 -1.57 -1.65 -8.44
C LEU A 65 -3.00 -1.39 -8.91
N LEU A 66 -3.88 -0.94 -8.02
CA LEU A 66 -5.27 -0.64 -8.35
C LEU A 66 -5.41 0.82 -8.76
N ILE A 67 -4.85 1.14 -9.92
CA ILE A 67 -5.17 2.38 -10.62
C ILE A 67 -6.59 2.20 -11.18
N ARG A 68 -7.59 2.66 -10.41
CA ARG A 68 -8.93 3.04 -10.91
C ARG A 68 -9.76 1.95 -11.63
N GLY A 69 -10.10 0.87 -10.93
CA GLY A 69 -11.37 0.17 -11.14
C GLY A 69 -11.75 -0.18 -12.60
N GLN A 70 -10.77 -0.53 -13.44
CA GLN A 70 -11.02 -1.17 -14.72
C GLN A 70 -10.51 -2.60 -14.60
N LEU A 71 -11.43 -3.48 -14.24
CA LEU A 71 -11.31 -4.93 -14.37
C LEU A 71 -12.11 -5.33 -15.61
#